data_AF-A0A0D6DR30-F1
#
_entry.id   AF-A0A0D6DR30-F1
#
_cell.length_a   1.000
_cell.length_b   1.000
_cell.length_c   1.000
_cell.angle_alpha   90.00
_cell.angle_beta   90.00
_cell.angle_gamma   90.00
#
_symmetry.space_group_name_H-M   'P 1'
#
loop_
_entity.id
_entity.type
_entity.pdbx_description
1 polymer ?
#
loop_
_entity_poly.entity_id
_entity_poly.type
_entity_poly.pdbx_seq_one_letter_code
_entity_poly.pdbx_strand_id
1 'polypeptide(L)'
;MTLNYIYLVIYAIIIIWLNLGYIKDFKTIKTGINTIDNNEVWFSSESIFILIIKLIFEFFRRWLFYFISLQIFNNTFNILIVIILISISIFDIMYNFVIKKKIASFESYLLCIIDVIYIIIILIIYTIIIW
;
A
#
# COMPACT_ATOMS: atom_id res chain seq x y z
N MET A 1 -7.10 -23.32 -17.05
CA MET A 1 -6.46 -22.18 -16.36
C MET A 1 -6.10 -21.12 -17.39
N THR A 2 -6.76 -19.98 -17.39
CA THR A 2 -6.47 -18.88 -18.32
C THR A 2 -5.19 -18.16 -17.91
N LEU A 3 -4.39 -17.71 -18.89
CA LEU A 3 -3.11 -17.00 -18.71
C LEU A 3 -3.22 -15.83 -17.69
N ASN A 4 -4.38 -15.17 -17.67
CA ASN A 4 -4.71 -14.05 -16.78
C ASN A 4 -4.67 -14.42 -15.28
N TYR A 5 -5.00 -15.67 -14.93
CA TYR A 5 -4.96 -16.14 -13.54
C TYR A 5 -3.54 -16.15 -12.99
N ILE A 6 -2.60 -16.67 -13.78
CA ILE A 6 -1.20 -16.81 -13.37
C ILE A 6 -0.58 -15.43 -13.11
N TYR A 7 -0.85 -14.45 -13.96
CA TYR A 7 -0.35 -13.08 -13.76
C TYR A 7 -0.91 -12.43 -12.50
N LEU A 8 -2.20 -12.62 -12.20
CA LEU A 8 -2.82 -12.07 -11.00
C LEU A 8 -2.22 -12.68 -9.73
N VAL A 9 -2.03 -14.00 -9.71
CA VAL A 9 -1.43 -14.70 -8.57
C VAL A 9 0.02 -14.27 -8.37
N ILE A 10 0.83 -14.22 -9.43
CA ILE A 10 2.21 -13.72 -9.35
C ILE A 10 2.24 -12.30 -8.80
N TYR A 11 1.37 -11.42 -9.32
CA TYR A 11 1.28 -10.04 -8.87
C TYR A 11 0.90 -9.93 -7.39
N ALA A 12 -0.09 -10.69 -6.95
CA ALA A 12 -0.50 -10.74 -5.55
C ALA A 12 0.65 -11.22 -4.64
N ILE A 13 1.39 -12.24 -5.05
CA ILE A 13 2.57 -12.75 -4.32
C ILE A 13 3.64 -11.65 -4.21
N ILE A 14 3.92 -10.92 -5.29
CA ILE A 14 4.87 -9.80 -5.27
C ILE A 14 4.45 -8.73 -4.27
N ILE A 15 3.17 -8.32 -4.26
CA ILE A 15 2.70 -7.31 -3.31
C ILE A 15 2.78 -7.84 -1.87
N ILE A 16 2.33 -9.07 -1.63
CA ILE A 16 2.43 -9.67 -0.29
C ILE A 16 3.88 -9.69 0.17
N TRP A 17 4.82 -10.07 -0.70
CA TRP A 17 6.24 -10.06 -0.38
C TRP A 17 6.72 -8.66 0.00
N LEU A 18 6.39 -7.65 -0.80
CA LEU A 18 6.78 -6.26 -0.53
C LEU A 18 6.20 -5.76 0.81
N ASN A 19 4.93 -6.05 1.08
CA ASN A 19 4.26 -5.64 2.32
C ASN A 19 4.81 -6.39 3.54
N LEU A 20 5.10 -7.70 3.42
CA LEU A 20 5.75 -8.47 4.48
C LEU A 20 7.18 -8.00 4.76
N GLY A 21 7.94 -7.66 3.72
CA GLY A 21 9.26 -7.03 3.85
C GLY A 21 9.17 -5.72 4.63
N TYR A 22 8.22 -4.85 4.27
CA TYR A 22 7.98 -3.60 5.00
C TYR A 22 7.60 -3.83 6.47
N ILE A 23 6.74 -4.82 6.75
CA ILE A 23 6.33 -5.19 8.11
C ILE A 23 7.53 -5.68 8.93
N LYS A 24 8.34 -6.58 8.36
CA LYS A 24 9.51 -7.17 9.01
C LYS A 24 10.56 -6.11 9.32
N ASP A 25 10.84 -5.24 8.35
CA ASP A 25 11.89 -4.23 8.46
C ASP A 25 11.36 -2.92 9.09
N PHE A 26 10.10 -2.89 9.53
CA PHE A 26 9.49 -1.68 10.10
C PHE A 26 10.30 -1.12 11.27
N LYS A 27 10.82 -2.01 12.15
CA LYS A 27 11.58 -1.59 13.33
C LYS A 27 12.92 -0.96 12.94
N THR A 28 13.63 -1.55 11.99
CA THR A 28 14.91 -1.06 11.45
C THR A 28 14.74 0.24 10.68
N ILE A 29 13.71 0.34 9.83
CA ILE A 29 13.33 1.56 9.11
C ILE A 29 13.01 2.68 10.12
N LYS A 30 12.19 2.41 11.12
CA LYS A 30 11.81 3.37 12.17
C LYS A 30 13.00 3.86 12.99
N THR A 31 13.98 2.99 13.29
CA THR A 31 15.20 3.41 14.01
C THR A 31 16.10 4.27 13.14
N GLY A 32 16.30 3.91 11.86
CA GLY A 32 17.14 4.69 10.94
C GLY A 32 16.57 6.07 10.61
N ILE A 33 15.25 6.22 10.57
CA ILE A 33 14.62 7.54 10.35
C ILE A 33 14.72 8.44 11.59
N ASN A 34 14.71 7.87 12.81
CA ASN A 34 14.84 8.66 14.03
C ASN A 34 16.24 9.22 14.24
N THR A 35 17.25 8.65 13.57
CA THR A 35 18.65 9.12 13.61
C THR A 35 18.94 10.22 12.58
N ILE A 36 18.00 10.50 11.66
CA ILE A 36 18.13 11.59 10.69
C ILE A 36 17.54 12.85 11.34
N ASP A 37 18.34 13.92 11.42
CA ASP A 37 17.95 15.15 12.09
C ASP A 37 16.84 15.87 11.29
N ASN A 38 15.72 16.18 11.93
CA ASN A 38 14.50 16.72 11.30
C ASN A 38 14.65 18.12 10.68
N ASN A 39 15.84 18.71 10.81
CA ASN A 39 16.14 20.08 10.43
C ASN A 39 16.62 20.25 8.98
N GLU A 40 16.94 19.17 8.25
CA GLU A 40 17.49 19.26 6.88
C GLU A 40 16.43 19.19 5.77
N VAL A 41 15.23 18.68 6.02
CA VAL A 41 14.18 18.58 4.99
C VAL A 41 13.36 19.88 4.99
N TRP A 42 13.91 20.92 4.37
CA TRP A 42 13.20 22.16 4.07
C TRP A 42 12.34 21.96 2.81
N PHE A 43 11.14 22.53 2.80
CA PHE A 43 10.20 22.52 1.67
C PHE A 43 10.78 23.24 0.45
N SER A 44 11.61 22.54 -0.34
CA SER A 44 12.03 22.95 -1.68
C SER A 44 11.05 22.39 -2.72
N SER A 45 11.12 22.85 -3.96
CA SER A 45 10.38 22.27 -5.10
C SER A 45 10.61 20.76 -5.27
N GLU A 46 11.72 20.23 -4.75
CA GLU A 46 12.04 18.80 -4.72
C GLU A 46 11.10 18.01 -3.79
N SER A 47 10.50 18.65 -2.79
CA SER A 47 9.54 18.01 -1.89
C SER A 47 8.30 17.51 -2.65
N ILE A 48 7.75 18.30 -3.58
CA ILE A 48 6.58 17.92 -4.38
C ILE A 48 6.90 16.71 -5.26
N PHE A 49 8.11 16.66 -5.83
CA PHE A 49 8.57 15.53 -6.62
C PHE A 49 8.66 14.24 -5.78
N ILE A 50 9.13 14.36 -4.53
CA ILE A 50 9.17 13.24 -3.58
C ILE A 50 7.75 12.75 -3.22
N LEU A 51 6.79 13.65 -3.04
CA LEU A 51 5.38 13.28 -2.83
C LEU A 51 4.82 12.52 -4.05
N ILE A 52 5.08 13.01 -5.26
CA ILE A 52 4.65 12.34 -6.49
C ILE A 52 5.25 10.94 -6.60
N ILE A 53 6.56 10.78 -6.35
CA ILE A 53 7.22 9.46 -6.32
C ILE A 53 6.55 8.55 -5.29
N LYS A 54 6.27 9.06 -4.08
CA LYS A 54 5.62 8.28 -3.02
C LYS A 54 4.21 7.85 -3.42
N LEU A 55 3.42 8.73 -4.05
CA LEU A 55 2.10 8.40 -4.57
C LEU A 55 2.15 7.33 -5.66
N ILE A 56 3.11 7.44 -6.59
CA ILE A 56 3.31 6.44 -7.65
C ILE A 56 3.69 5.09 -7.04
N PHE A 57 4.59 5.08 -6.05
CA PHE A 57 4.99 3.86 -5.37
C PHE A 57 3.81 3.22 -4.63
N GLU A 58 3.00 3.99 -3.92
CA GLU A 58 1.78 3.49 -3.25
C GLU A 58 0.73 3.01 -4.26
N PHE A 59 0.62 3.67 -5.42
CA PHE A 59 -0.26 3.22 -6.50
C PHE A 59 0.12 1.80 -6.95
N PHE A 60 1.39 1.56 -7.29
CA PHE A 60 1.84 0.24 -7.73
C PHE A 60 1.85 -0.79 -6.59
N ARG A 61 2.21 -0.39 -5.37
CA ARG A 61 2.25 -1.32 -4.24
C ARG A 61 0.86 -1.76 -3.78
N ARG A 62 -0.11 -0.85 -3.80
CA ARG A 62 -1.37 -1.03 -3.05
C ARG A 62 -2.60 -0.80 -3.92
N TRP A 63 -2.74 0.38 -4.53
CA TRP A 63 -4.00 0.75 -5.19
C TRP A 63 -4.29 -0.05 -6.45
N LEU A 64 -3.25 -0.43 -7.19
CA LEU A 64 -3.42 -1.25 -8.39
C LEU A 64 -4.12 -2.57 -8.05
N PHE A 65 -3.79 -3.20 -6.91
CA PHE A 65 -4.49 -4.41 -6.49
C PHE A 65 -5.95 -4.15 -6.12
N TYR A 66 -6.23 -3.01 -5.48
CA TYR A 66 -7.61 -2.62 -5.19
C TYR A 66 -8.42 -2.43 -6.48
N PHE A 67 -7.85 -1.78 -7.49
CA PHE A 67 -8.51 -1.63 -8.78
C PHE A 67 -8.75 -2.99 -9.46
N ILE A 68 -7.78 -3.91 -9.38
CA ILE A 68 -7.96 -5.29 -9.86
C ILE A 68 -9.13 -5.97 -9.13
N SER A 69 -9.21 -5.86 -7.80
CA SER A 69 -10.29 -6.50 -7.03
C SER A 69 -11.66 -5.96 -7.40
N LEU A 70 -11.78 -4.65 -7.69
CA LEU A 70 -13.03 -4.04 -8.16
C LEU A 70 -13.50 -4.61 -9.49
N GLN A 71 -12.57 -4.81 -10.43
CA GLN A 71 -12.86 -5.38 -11.75
C GLN A 71 -13.36 -6.83 -11.66
N ILE A 72 -12.88 -7.59 -10.68
CA ILE A 72 -13.23 -9.01 -10.53
C ILE A 72 -14.55 -9.18 -9.77
N PHE A 73 -14.72 -8.47 -8.66
CA PHE A 73 -15.78 -8.78 -7.70
C PHE A 73 -17.01 -7.88 -7.82
N ASN A 74 -16.92 -6.74 -8.53
CA ASN A 74 -17.97 -5.75 -8.80
C ASN A 74 -19.15 -5.70 -7.80
N ASN A 75 -18.84 -5.73 -6.49
CA ASN A 75 -19.80 -5.81 -5.40
C ASN A 75 -19.72 -4.49 -4.61
N THR A 76 -20.87 -3.91 -4.30
CA THR A 76 -21.02 -2.67 -3.52
C THR A 76 -20.21 -2.70 -2.22
N PHE A 77 -20.12 -3.85 -1.56
CA PHE A 77 -19.32 -4.00 -0.34
C PHE A 77 -17.80 -3.88 -0.60
N ASN A 78 -17.31 -4.51 -1.67
CA ASN A 78 -15.90 -4.41 -2.05
C ASN A 78 -15.54 -2.98 -2.49
N ILE A 79 -16.45 -2.32 -3.21
CA ILE A 79 -16.33 -0.91 -3.60
C ILE A 79 -16.15 -0.01 -2.37
N LEU A 80 -16.99 -0.18 -1.35
CA LEU A 80 -16.90 0.58 -0.09
C LEU A 80 -15.55 0.40 0.61
N ILE A 81 -15.09 -0.85 0.74
CA ILE A 81 -13.79 -1.15 1.38
C ILE A 81 -12.66 -0.47 0.62
N VAL A 82 -12.62 -0.62 -0.71
CA VAL A 82 -11.56 -0.02 -1.54
C VAL A 82 -11.54 1.50 -1.41
N ILE A 83 -12.70 2.16 -1.44
CA ILE A 83 -12.78 3.62 -1.27
C ILE A 83 -12.20 4.05 0.09
N ILE A 84 -12.55 3.34 1.16
CA ILE A 84 -12.04 3.63 2.51
C ILE A 84 -10.52 3.45 2.55
N LEU A 85 -9.99 2.35 2.02
CA LEU A 85 -8.56 2.06 2.03
C LEU A 85 -7.75 3.08 1.22
N ILE A 86 -8.24 3.44 0.03
CA ILE A 86 -7.62 4.50 -0.79
C ILE A 86 -7.65 5.83 -0.03
N SER A 87 -8.77 6.20 0.58
CA SER A 87 -8.89 7.46 1.32
C SER A 87 -7.92 7.54 2.49
N ILE A 88 -7.81 6.48 3.30
CA ILE A 88 -6.86 6.40 4.42
C ILE A 88 -5.42 6.49 3.90
N SER A 89 -5.10 5.81 2.79
CA SER A 89 -3.75 5.85 2.24
C SER A 89 -3.36 7.22 1.68
N ILE A 90 -4.27 7.93 0.99
CA ILE A 90 -4.05 9.30 0.54
C ILE A 90 -3.83 10.22 1.74
N PHE A 91 -4.67 10.07 2.77
CA PHE A 91 -4.55 10.85 3.99
C PHE A 91 -3.19 10.63 4.67
N ASP A 92 -2.74 9.39 4.85
CA ASP A 92 -1.42 9.08 5.45
C ASP A 92 -0.28 9.68 4.62
N ILE A 93 -0.35 9.60 3.28
CA ILE A 93 0.67 10.19 2.40
C ILE A 93 0.71 11.71 2.53
N MET A 94 -0.45 12.38 2.42
CA MET A 94 -0.54 13.83 2.50
C MET A 94 -0.18 14.36 3.89
N TYR A 95 -0.70 13.74 4.95
CA TYR A 95 -0.47 14.14 6.33
C TYR A 95 1.01 13.97 6.72
N ASN A 96 1.62 12.81 6.43
CA ASN A 96 3.03 12.58 6.75
C ASN A 96 3.98 13.42 5.89
N PHE A 97 3.57 13.78 4.68
CA PHE A 97 4.32 14.71 3.84
C PHE A 97 4.30 16.14 4.39
N VAL A 98 3.14 16.63 4.84
CA VAL A 98 2.98 18.02 5.33
C VAL A 98 3.54 18.19 6.75
N ILE A 99 3.36 17.23 7.66
CA ILE A 99 3.60 17.43 9.10
C ILE A 99 5.00 16.93 9.55
N LYS A 100 5.92 16.63 8.62
CA LYS A 100 7.28 16.13 8.94
C LYS A 100 7.28 14.90 9.86
N LYS A 101 6.16 14.19 10.00
CA LYS A 101 6.06 13.04 10.90
C LYS A 101 6.48 11.79 10.12
N LYS A 102 7.68 11.32 10.46
CA LYS A 102 8.31 10.01 10.21
C LYS A 102 7.81 9.27 8.97
N ILE A 103 8.76 9.05 8.05
CA ILE A 103 8.67 8.14 6.90
C ILE A 103 8.15 6.72 7.31
N ALA A 104 8.23 6.34 8.59
CA ALA A 104 7.60 5.16 9.18
C ALA A 104 6.55 5.55 10.25
N SER A 105 5.32 5.85 9.79
CA SER A 105 4.17 6.03 10.67
C SER A 105 3.62 4.67 11.12
N PHE A 106 3.09 4.59 12.34
CA PHE A 106 2.38 3.38 12.80
C PHE A 106 1.15 3.09 11.93
N GLU A 107 0.55 4.13 11.36
CA GLU A 107 -0.58 4.05 10.44
C GLU A 107 -0.19 3.34 9.13
N SER A 108 0.94 3.70 8.51
CA SER A 108 1.46 3.02 7.32
C SER A 108 1.73 1.53 7.56
N TYR A 109 2.18 1.17 8.76
CA TYR A 109 2.42 -0.22 9.17
C TYR A 109 1.11 -1.00 9.30
N LEU A 110 0.12 -0.47 10.02
CA LEU A 110 -1.20 -1.09 10.14
C LEU A 110 -1.85 -1.27 8.77
N LEU A 111 -1.75 -0.24 7.93
CA LEU A 111 -2.19 -0.27 6.55
C LEU A 111 -1.55 -1.42 5.77
N CYS A 112 -0.25 -1.68 5.92
CA CYS A 112 0.40 -2.83 5.26
C CYS A 112 -0.13 -4.18 5.75
N ILE A 113 -0.46 -4.31 7.04
CA ILE A 113 -1.08 -5.54 7.56
C ILE A 113 -2.47 -5.75 6.96
N ILE A 114 -3.29 -4.68 6.94
CA ILE A 114 -4.63 -4.72 6.36
C ILE A 114 -4.58 -5.11 4.89
N ASP A 115 -3.61 -4.60 4.12
CA ASP A 115 -3.42 -5.01 2.72
C ASP A 115 -3.15 -6.48 2.56
N VAL A 116 -2.22 -7.03 3.35
CA VAL A 116 -1.85 -8.45 3.24
C VAL A 116 -3.07 -9.31 3.50
N ILE A 117 -3.84 -8.99 4.55
CA ILE A 117 -5.09 -9.70 4.87
C ILE A 117 -6.10 -9.57 3.73
N TYR A 118 -6.30 -8.34 3.23
CA TYR A 118 -7.23 -8.08 2.14
C TYR A 118 -6.88 -8.85 0.86
N ILE A 119 -5.60 -8.82 0.45
CA ILE A 119 -5.10 -9.54 -0.73
C ILE A 119 -5.31 -11.04 -0.58
N ILE A 120 -4.98 -11.61 0.59
CA ILE A 120 -5.16 -13.05 0.86
C ILE A 120 -6.64 -13.43 0.75
N ILE A 121 -7.54 -12.66 1.38
CA ILE A 121 -8.98 -12.92 1.32
C ILE A 121 -9.48 -12.89 -0.12
N ILE A 122 -9.13 -11.84 -0.88
CA ILE A 122 -9.51 -11.71 -2.29
C ILE A 122 -8.97 -12.87 -3.13
N LEU A 123 -7.74 -13.31 -2.91
CA LEU A 123 -7.13 -14.41 -3.65
C LEU A 123 -7.78 -15.76 -3.33
N ILE A 124 -8.16 -16.00 -2.07
CA ILE A 124 -8.91 -17.19 -1.65
C ILE A 124 -10.28 -17.21 -2.33
N ILE A 125 -11.06 -16.13 -2.21
CA ILE A 125 -12.38 -16.05 -2.82
C ILE A 125 -12.28 -16.20 -4.34
N TYR A 126 -11.29 -15.56 -4.98
CA TYR A 126 -11.07 -15.68 -6.41
C TYR A 126 -10.78 -17.12 -6.84
N THR A 127 -9.98 -17.85 -6.06
CA THR A 127 -9.67 -19.26 -6.34
C THR A 127 -10.89 -20.16 -6.16
N ILE A 128 -11.77 -19.87 -5.19
CA ILE A 128 -13.03 -20.61 -4.98
C ILE A 128 -14.03 -20.36 -6.11
N ILE A 129 -14.16 -19.13 -6.63
CA ILE A 129 -15.11 -18.82 -7.72
C ILE A 129 -14.70 -19.47 -9.05
N ILE A 130 -13.39 -19.65 -9.26
CA ILE A 130 -12.84 -20.19 -10.51
C ILE A 130 -12.87 -21.73 -10.56
N TRP A 131 -12.95 -22.38 -9.42
CA TRP A 131 -13.12 -23.84 -9.30
C TRP A 131 -14.60 -24.23 -9.30
#